data_AF-A0A2J6HP86-F1
#
_entry.id   AF-A0A2J6HP86-F1
#
_cell.length_a   1.000
_cell.length_b   1.000
_cell.length_c   1.000
_cell.angle_alpha   90.00
_cell.angle_beta   90.00
_cell.angle_gamma   90.00
#
_symmetry.space_group_name_H-M   'P 1'
#
loop_
_entity.id
_entity.type
_entity.pdbx_description
1 polymer ?
#
loop_
_entity_poly.entity_id
_entity_poly.type
_entity_poly.pdbx_seq_one_letter_code
_entity_poly.pdbx_strand_id
1 'polypeptide(L)' 'MGKGDKRTKRGKIVNGTFGKFRPRKQRNVESLKEQSTIKEEK' A
#
# COMPACT_ATOMS: atom_id res chain seq x y z
N MET A 1 2.55 15.57 -2.61
CA MET A 1 1.54 14.52 -2.35
C MET A 1 0.38 15.10 -1.54
N GLY A 2 -0.77 15.29 -2.19
CA GLY A 2 -1.95 15.95 -1.61
C GLY A 2 -2.90 14.99 -0.89
N LYS A 3 -3.88 15.55 -0.17
CA LYS A 3 -4.92 14.79 0.55
C LYS A 3 -5.85 14.00 -0.39
N GLY A 4 -6.02 14.44 -1.64
CA GLY A 4 -6.86 13.76 -2.63
C GLY A 4 -6.20 12.55 -3.31
N ASP A 5 -4.88 12.38 -3.18
CA ASP A 5 -4.15 11.37 -3.93
C ASP A 5 -4.22 9.99 -3.25
N LYS A 6 -5.03 9.09 -3.84
CA LYS A 6 -5.28 7.72 -3.37
C LYS A 6 -4.04 6.81 -3.42
N ARG A 7 -2.99 7.18 -4.15
CA ARG A 7 -1.74 6.39 -4.27
C ARG A 7 -0.70 6.77 -3.23
N THR A 8 -1.05 7.63 -2.27
CA THR A 8 -0.13 8.09 -1.23
C THR A 8 -0.60 7.69 0.16
N LYS A 9 0.33 7.59 1.11
CA LYS A 9 -0.01 7.33 2.52
C LYS A 9 -0.97 8.41 3.05
N ARG A 10 -0.71 9.70 2.74
CA ARG A 10 -1.54 10.83 3.19
C ARG A 10 -2.96 10.77 2.64
N GLY A 11 -3.16 10.54 1.34
CA GLY A 11 -4.51 10.45 0.79
C GLY A 11 -5.27 9.21 1.27
N LYS A 12 -4.59 8.09 1.52
CA LYS A 12 -5.20 6.92 2.17
C LYS A 12 -5.58 7.15 3.63
N ILE A 13 -4.84 7.98 4.37
CA ILE A 13 -5.24 8.40 5.73
C ILE A 13 -6.53 9.21 5.67
N VAL A 14 -6.59 10.22 4.80
CA VAL A 14 -7.75 11.12 4.69
C VAL A 14 -8.99 10.37 4.22
N ASN A 15 -8.85 9.49 3.23
CA ASN A 15 -9.96 8.69 2.73
C ASN A 15 -10.30 7.48 3.64
N GLY A 16 -9.58 7.26 4.75
CA GLY A 16 -9.81 6.14 5.67
C GLY A 16 -9.52 4.74 5.10
N THR A 17 -8.96 4.64 3.90
CA THR A 17 -8.69 3.37 3.20
C THR A 17 -7.29 2.83 3.49
N PHE A 18 -7.04 1.57 3.09
CA PHE A 18 -5.77 0.86 3.29
C PHE A 18 -5.22 0.34 1.96
N GLY A 19 -4.02 -0.21 1.98
CA GLY A 19 -3.37 -0.89 0.86
C GLY A 19 -1.87 -0.71 0.91
N LYS A 20 -1.17 -0.94 -0.22
CA LYS A 20 0.29 -0.88 -0.31
C LYS A 20 0.92 0.31 0.42
N PHE A 21 0.37 1.51 0.24
CA PHE A 21 0.92 2.75 0.82
C PHE A 21 0.42 3.07 2.24
N ARG A 22 -0.59 2.35 2.76
CA ARG A 22 -1.10 2.46 4.14
C ARG A 22 -1.59 1.08 4.62
N PRO A 23 -0.70 0.18 5.02
CA PRO A 23 -1.07 -1.17 5.49
C PRO A 23 -1.71 -1.14 6.89
N ARG A 24 -2.61 -2.09 7.19
CA ARG A 24 -3.02 -2.41 8.57
C ARG A 24 -1.98 -3.39 9.18
N LYS A 25 -1.81 -3.35 10.51
CA LYS A 25 -0.77 -4.07 11.26
C LYS A 25 -0.55 -5.52 10.77
N GLN A 26 0.74 -5.82 10.59
CA GLN A 26 1.43 -7.09 10.31
C GLN A 26 1.00 -7.96 9.11
N ARG A 27 -0.29 -8.13 8.79
CA ARG A 27 -0.69 -9.02 7.66
C ARG A 27 -0.35 -8.49 6.25
N ASN A 28 -0.08 -7.19 6.11
CA ASN A 28 0.13 -6.58 4.80
C ASN A 28 1.59 -6.18 4.51
N VAL A 29 2.54 -6.46 5.40
CA VAL A 29 3.96 -6.22 5.12
C VAL A 29 4.59 -7.42 4.42
N GLU A 30 4.13 -8.64 4.76
CA GLU A 30 4.55 -9.89 4.14
C GLU A 30 4.01 -10.03 2.71
N SER A 31 2.73 -9.71 2.48
CA SER A 31 2.14 -9.69 1.13
C SER A 31 2.74 -8.62 0.19
N LEU A 32 3.46 -7.64 0.73
CA LEU A 32 4.22 -6.68 -0.07
C LEU A 32 5.53 -7.24 -0.61
N LYS A 33 6.16 -8.18 0.12
CA LYS A 33 7.37 -8.88 -0.35
C LYS A 33 7.03 -9.91 -1.42
N GLU A 34 5.95 -10.67 -1.23
CA GLU A 34 5.49 -11.67 -2.21
C GLU A 34 5.10 -11.06 -3.56
N GLN A 35 4.52 -9.86 -3.58
CA GLN A 35 4.16 -9.22 -4.85
C GLN A 35 5.32 -8.57 -5.61
N SER A 36 6.46 -8.31 -4.97
CA SER A 36 7.66 -7.88 -5.68
C SER A 36 8.36 -9.04 -6.38
N THR A 37 8.41 -10.23 -5.77
CA THR A 37 9.10 -11.40 -6.34
C THR A 37 8.37 -11.97 -7.55
N ILE A 38 7.03 -12.05 -7.51
CA ILE A 38 6.21 -12.56 -8.62
C ILE A 38 6.27 -11.66 -9.88
N LYS A 39 6.68 -10.39 -9.73
CA LYS A 39 6.74 -9.42 -10.83
C LYS A 39 8.07 -9.38 -11.58
N GLU A 40 9.13 -9.94 -10.99
CA GLU A 40 10.46 -10.00 -11.62
C GLU A 40 10.64 -11.28 -12.45
N GLU A 41 9.82 -12.31 -12.21
CA GLU A 41 9.89 -13.60 -12.91
C GLU A 41 8.96 -13.71 -14.15
N LYS A 42 8.24 -12.65 -14.53
CA LYS A 42 7.27 -12.67 -15.64
C LYS A 42 7.52 -11.60 -16.69
#